data_AF-A0A7V4D0A8-F1
#
_entry.id   AF-A0A7V4D0A8-F1
#
_cell.length_a   1.000
_cell.length_b   1.000
_cell.length_c   1.000
_cell.angle_alpha   90.00
_cell.angle_beta   90.00
_cell.angle_gamma   90.00
#
_symmetry.space_group_name_H-M   'P 1'
#
loop_
_entity.id
_entity.type
_entity.pdbx_description
1 polymer ?
#
loop_
_entity_poly.entity_id
_entity_poly.type
_entity_poly.pdbx_seq_one_letter_code
_entity_poly.pdbx_strand_id
1 'polypeptide(L)' 'MNEKLENFSEKKEEKQIIEGVIGDSLKDWEKKLPPGVLPQMVDKFLGSDSLWHWHLLPEYIQDEEERKKYEKEREMWP' A
#
# COMPACT_ATOMS: atom_id res chain seq x y z
N MET A 1 -26.97 -37.91 11.62
CA MET A 1 -25.61 -37.42 11.31
C MET A 1 -25.82 -36.20 10.44
N ASN A 2 -25.74 -35.00 11.02
CA ASN A 2 -26.02 -33.77 10.28
C ASN A 2 -24.69 -33.09 9.97
N GLU A 3 -24.42 -32.99 8.66
CA GLU A 3 -23.27 -32.33 8.08
C GLU A 3 -23.15 -30.89 8.57
N LYS A 4 -21.97 -30.58 9.12
CA LYS A 4 -21.49 -29.23 9.35
C LYS A 4 -21.32 -28.57 7.98
N LEU A 5 -22.25 -27.70 7.59
CA LEU A 5 -21.94 -26.67 6.60
C LEU A 5 -21.05 -25.63 7.29
N GLU A 6 -19.76 -25.91 7.19
CA GLU A 6 -18.66 -25.00 7.36
C GLU A 6 -18.89 -23.77 6.46
N ASN A 7 -19.54 -22.77 7.03
CA ASN A 7 -19.65 -21.44 6.44
C ASN A 7 -18.30 -20.74 6.64
N PHE A 8 -17.24 -21.26 6.01
CA PHE A 8 -16.03 -20.50 5.73
C PHE A 8 -16.44 -19.43 4.71
N SER A 9 -16.98 -18.33 5.22
CA SER A 9 -16.84 -17.05 4.54
C SER A 9 -15.34 -16.83 4.40
N GLU A 10 -14.79 -17.22 3.25
CA GLU A 10 -13.63 -16.60 2.65
C GLU A 10 -13.92 -15.09 2.59
N LYS A 11 -13.72 -14.40 3.71
CA LYS A 11 -13.32 -13.00 3.67
C LYS A 11 -12.01 -13.03 2.92
N LYS A 12 -12.07 -12.88 1.59
CA LYS A 12 -10.94 -12.35 0.83
C LYS A 12 -10.57 -11.07 1.57
N GLU A 13 -9.50 -11.12 2.34
CA GLU A 13 -8.88 -9.93 2.88
C GLU A 13 -8.62 -9.04 1.68
N GLU A 14 -9.44 -8.00 1.52
CA GLU A 14 -9.15 -6.93 0.57
C GLU A 14 -7.80 -6.38 1.01
N LYS A 15 -6.74 -6.78 0.29
CA LYS A 15 -5.39 -6.31 0.55
C LYS A 15 -5.44 -4.79 0.51
N GLN A 16 -5.04 -4.17 1.62
CA GLN A 16 -4.93 -2.73 1.72
C GLN A 16 -4.04 -2.23 0.57
N ILE A 17 -4.45 -1.16 -0.11
CA ILE A 17 -3.62 -0.55 -1.14
C ILE A 17 -2.48 0.18 -0.43
N ILE A 18 -1.28 -0.38 -0.50
CA ILE A 18 -0.08 0.16 0.15
C ILE A 18 0.80 0.99 -0.78
N GLU A 19 0.73 0.76 -2.09
CA GLU A 19 1.55 1.45 -3.09
C GLU A 19 0.74 1.81 -4.33
N GLY A 20 1.23 2.80 -5.09
CA GLY A 20 0.68 3.12 -6.38
C GLY A 20 1.51 4.11 -7.20
N VAL A 21 1.23 4.14 -8.50
CA VAL A 21 1.95 5.00 -9.45
C VAL A 21 1.35 6.40 -9.44
N ILE A 22 2.20 7.42 -9.30
CA ILE A 22 1.84 8.83 -9.50
C ILE A 22 1.93 9.18 -10.99
N GLY A 23 3.06 8.85 -11.62
CA GLY A 23 3.37 9.16 -13.03
C GLY A 23 4.67 9.94 -13.19
N ASP A 24 4.83 10.64 -14.30
CA ASP A 24 6.06 11.38 -14.63
C ASP A 24 6.27 12.66 -13.80
N SER A 25 5.23 13.14 -13.11
CA SER A 25 5.25 14.39 -12.37
C SER A 25 4.51 14.28 -11.04
N LEU A 26 5.05 14.95 -10.02
CA LEU A 26 4.37 15.15 -8.74
C LEU A 26 3.25 16.20 -8.81
N LYS A 27 2.96 16.78 -9.98
CA LYS A 27 1.86 17.74 -10.11
C LYS A 27 0.52 17.01 -9.89
N ASP A 28 -0.31 17.52 -8.98
CA ASP A 28 -1.63 16.96 -8.66
C ASP A 28 -1.61 15.48 -8.20
N TRP A 29 -0.47 14.99 -7.71
CA TRP A 29 -0.29 13.59 -7.29
C TRP A 29 -1.28 13.13 -6.21
N GLU A 30 -1.71 14.05 -5.34
CA GLU A 30 -2.70 13.80 -4.29
C GLU A 30 -4.04 13.31 -4.86
N LYS A 31 -4.37 13.69 -6.10
CA LYS A 31 -5.58 13.23 -6.81
C LYS A 31 -5.46 11.79 -7.34
N LYS A 32 -4.26 11.22 -7.32
CA LYS A 32 -3.98 9.83 -7.72
C LYS A 32 -4.10 8.86 -6.54
N LEU A 33 -4.23 9.37 -5.32
CA LEU A 33 -4.38 8.55 -4.13
C LEU A 33 -5.75 7.88 -4.11
N PRO A 34 -5.82 6.60 -3.70
CA PRO A 34 -7.08 5.90 -3.55
C PRO A 34 -7.91 6.50 -2.41
N PRO A 35 -9.24 6.30 -2.42
CA PRO A 35 -10.10 6.78 -1.35
C PRO A 35 -9.67 6.18 -0.01
N GLY A 36 -9.54 7.04 1.01
CA GLY A 36 -9.08 6.65 2.35
C GLY A 36 -7.56 6.78 2.58
N VAL A 37 -6.78 7.04 1.52
CA VAL A 37 -5.34 7.37 1.65
C VAL A 37 -5.15 8.88 1.57
N LEU A 38 -4.61 9.47 2.65
CA LEU A 38 -4.33 10.90 2.72
C LEU A 38 -2.89 11.19 2.26
N PRO A 39 -2.61 12.38 1.70
CA PRO A 39 -1.26 12.80 1.29
C PRO A 39 -0.21 12.74 2.40
N GLN A 40 -0.62 12.94 3.65
CA GLN A 40 0.26 12.86 4.83
C GLN A 40 0.60 11.42 5.25
N MET A 41 -0.14 10.43 4.73
CA MET A 41 0.02 9.02 5.10
C MET A 41 1.00 8.30 4.19
N VAL A 42 1.57 8.97 3.20
CA VAL A 42 2.37 8.35 2.14
C VAL A 42 3.72 9.06 1.96
N ASP A 43 4.74 8.28 1.67
CA ASP A 43 5.99 8.74 1.09
C ASP A 43 5.89 8.75 -0.43
N LYS A 44 6.75 9.55 -1.06
CA LYS A 44 6.92 9.61 -2.51
C LYS A 44 8.34 9.25 -2.86
N PHE A 45 8.53 8.40 -3.86
CA PHE A 45 9.85 7.99 -4.33
C PHE A 45 9.86 7.86 -5.85
N LEU A 46 11.04 7.99 -6.44
CA LEU A 46 11.24 7.78 -7.86
C LEU A 46 11.60 6.30 -8.08
N GLY A 47 10.75 5.57 -8.79
CA GLY A 47 10.96 4.16 -9.10
C GLY A 47 12.02 3.97 -10.19
N SER A 48 12.50 2.74 -10.33
CA SER A 48 13.47 2.34 -11.38
C SER A 48 12.94 2.55 -12.80
N ASP A 49 11.62 2.64 -12.95
CA ASP A 49 10.89 2.96 -14.18
C ASP A 49 10.87 4.46 -14.50
N SER A 50 11.57 5.30 -13.72
CA SER A 50 11.61 6.77 -13.86
C SER A 50 10.26 7.46 -13.65
N LEU A 51 9.29 6.78 -13.04
CA LEU A 51 8.03 7.38 -12.60
C LEU A 51 8.05 7.58 -11.08
N TRP A 52 7.32 8.59 -10.65
CA TRP A 52 7.02 8.80 -9.25
C TRP A 52 5.98 7.77 -8.81
N HIS A 53 6.22 7.23 -7.62
CA HIS A 53 5.33 6.33 -6.92
C HIS A 53 5.04 6.89 -5.53
N TRP A 54 3.89 6.53 -4.99
CA TRP A 54 3.56 6.75 -3.59
C TRP A 54 3.54 5.41 -2.87
N HIS A 55 3.91 5.42 -1.59
CA HIS A 55 3.80 4.26 -0.71
C HIS A 55 3.32 4.72 0.66
N LEU A 56 2.42 3.97 1.29
CA LEU A 56 1.99 4.26 2.66
C LEU A 56 3.17 4.22 3.63
N LEU A 57 3.18 5.14 4.58
CA LEU A 57 4.13 5.10 5.69
C LEU A 57 3.87 3.83 6.52
N PRO A 58 4.92 3.23 7.09
CA PRO A 58 4.82 2.01 7.90
C PRO A 58 3.73 2.07 8.98
N GLU A 59 3.56 3.23 9.61
CA GLU A 59 2.57 3.45 10.67
C GLU A 59 1.10 3.27 10.21
N TYR A 60 0.83 3.41 8.90
CA TYR A 60 -0.50 3.27 8.31
C TYR A 60 -0.72 1.93 7.60
N ILE A 61 0.30 1.08 7.51
CA ILE A 61 0.18 -0.27 6.93
C ILE A 61 -0.38 -1.20 8.01
N GLN A 62 -1.56 -1.78 7.77
CA GLN A 62 -2.21 -2.70 8.71
C GLN A 62 -1.51 -4.07 8.77
N ASP A 63 -0.96 -4.50 7.64
CA ASP A 63 -0.24 -5.76 7.53
C ASP A 63 1.18 -5.63 8.11
N GLU A 64 1.47 -6.39 9.17
CA GLU A 64 2.77 -6.31 9.84
C GLU A 64 3.92 -6.83 8.97
N GLU A 65 3.68 -7.81 8.10
CA GLU A 65 4.72 -8.36 7.22
C GLU A 65 5.11 -7.34 6.13
N GLU A 66 4.12 -6.72 5.49
CA GLU A 66 4.33 -5.65 4.51
C GLU A 66 4.99 -4.43 5.16
N ARG A 67 4.59 -4.08 6.39
CA ARG A 67 5.22 -2.99 7.15
C ARG A 67 6.71 -3.25 7.36
N LYS A 68 7.07 -4.43 7.87
CA LYS A 68 8.47 -4.82 8.12
C LYS A 68 9.29 -4.91 6.83
N LYS A 69 8.67 -5.35 5.73
CA LYS A 69 9.31 -5.41 4.42
C LYS A 69 9.63 -4.00 3.94
N TYR A 70 8.64 -3.10 3.96
CA TYR A 70 8.81 -1.71 3.51
C TYR A 70 9.81 -0.94 4.37
N GLU A 71 9.79 -1.10 5.71
CA GLU A 71 10.79 -0.48 6.59
C GLU A 71 12.22 -0.83 6.16
N LYS A 72 12.49 -2.10 5.85
CA LYS A 72 13.81 -2.54 5.37
C LYS A 72 14.15 -2.00 3.99
N GLU A 73 13.19 -1.96 3.07
CA GLU A 73 13.39 -1.42 1.72
C GLU A 73 13.68 0.08 1.75
N ARG A 74 12.98 0.83 2.60
CA ARG A 74 13.16 2.27 2.82
C ARG A 74 14.53 2.60 3.39
N GLU A 75 15.08 1.77 4.28
CA GLU A 75 16.45 1.93 4.80
C GLU A 75 17.52 1.74 3.71
N MET A 76 17.21 1.04 2.62
CA MET A 76 18.12 0.82 1.50
C MET A 76 18.01 1.88 0.39
N TRP A 77 17.07 2.82 0.51
CA TRP A 77 16.96 3.93 -0.45
C TRP A 77 17.99 5.02 -0.11
N PRO A 78 18.88 5.38 -1.07
CA PRO A 78 19.95 6.36 -0.86
C PRO A 78 19.46 7.81 -0.73
#